data_AF-A0A932UFX9-F1
#
_entry.id   AF-A0A932UFX9-F1
#
_cell.length_a   1.000
_cell.length_b   1.000
_cell.length_c   1.000
_cell.angle_alpha   90.00
_cell.angle_beta   90.00
_cell.angle_gamma   90.00
#
_symmetry.space_group_name_H-M   'P 1'
#
loop_
_entity.id
_entity.type
_entity.pdbx_description
1 polymer ?
#
loop_
_entity_poly.entity_id
_entity_poly.type
_entity_poly.pdbx_seq_one_letter_code
_entity_poly.pdbx_strand_id
1 'polypeptide(L)'
;MKARWRWLLFWTPRVGSLLFVSFMSIFALDVFDAGYSFWETVLALLIHLTPVGVLLGGTWVAWRQAWTGALFFAGWVAWYLVTFWEMFPLSVYLIFAGVPAALGVLFLLSWWWPPESWQQVGSHG
;
A
#
# COMPACT_ATOMS: atom_id res chain seq x y z
N MET A 1 -7.36 14.11 -20.81
CA MET A 1 -6.31 13.08 -20.97
C MET A 1 -6.78 12.02 -21.95
N LYS A 2 -5.89 11.43 -22.75
CA LYS A 2 -6.23 10.30 -23.63
C LYS A 2 -6.69 9.09 -22.79
N ALA A 3 -7.66 8.30 -23.29
CA ALA A 3 -8.22 7.13 -22.57
C ALA A 3 -7.16 6.18 -21.98
N ARG A 4 -6.08 5.91 -22.73
CA ARG A 4 -4.92 5.13 -22.26
C ARG A 4 -4.32 5.63 -20.95
N TRP A 5 -4.23 6.95 -20.74
CA TRP A 5 -3.65 7.52 -19.53
C TRP A 5 -4.55 7.33 -18.32
N ARG A 6 -5.86 7.42 -18.51
CA ARG A 6 -6.85 7.16 -17.44
C ARG A 6 -6.81 5.69 -17.03
N TRP A 7 -6.68 4.79 -18.01
CA TRP A 7 -6.53 3.36 -17.75
C TRP A 7 -5.25 3.04 -16.97
N LEU A 8 -4.11 3.62 -17.36
CA LEU A 8 -2.86 3.48 -16.63
C LEU A 8 -2.99 4.05 -15.21
N LEU A 9 -3.52 5.26 -15.03
CA LEU A 9 -3.72 5.86 -13.71
C LEU A 9 -4.63 5.02 -12.80
N PHE A 10 -5.58 4.28 -13.37
CA PHE A 10 -6.43 3.37 -12.60
C PHE A 10 -5.68 2.13 -12.14
N TRP A 11 -4.91 1.47 -13.01
CA TRP A 11 -4.26 0.19 -12.69
C TRP A 11 -2.92 0.34 -11.97
N THR A 12 -2.14 1.37 -12.27
CA THR A 12 -0.82 1.60 -11.66
C THR A 12 -0.84 1.59 -10.13
N PRO A 13 -1.69 2.37 -9.42
CA PRO A 13 -1.72 2.34 -7.96
C PRO A 13 -2.14 0.97 -7.40
N ARG A 14 -3.01 0.24 -8.11
CA ARG A 14 -3.56 -1.06 -7.68
C ARG A 14 -2.54 -2.18 -7.76
N VAL A 15 -1.84 -2.27 -8.89
CA VAL A 15 -0.75 -3.22 -9.09
C VAL A 15 0.43 -2.81 -8.21
N GLY A 16 0.75 -1.51 -8.16
CA GLY A 16 1.82 -0.98 -7.34
C GLY A 16 1.65 -1.28 -5.85
N SER A 17 0.44 -1.15 -5.31
CA SER A 17 0.17 -1.48 -3.91
C SER A 17 0.28 -2.97 -3.62
N LEU A 18 -0.15 -3.85 -4.53
CA LEU A 18 0.06 -5.30 -4.38
C LEU A 18 1.55 -5.67 -4.43
N LEU A 19 2.32 -5.04 -5.32
CA LEU A 19 3.77 -5.23 -5.39
C LEU A 19 4.44 -4.77 -4.10
N PHE A 20 4.02 -3.63 -3.55
CA PHE A 20 4.54 -3.13 -2.27
C PHE A 20 4.19 -4.07 -1.10
N VAL A 21 2.94 -4.55 -1.01
CA VAL A 21 2.53 -5.56 -0.01
C VAL A 21 3.38 -6.83 -0.13
N SER A 22 3.60 -7.30 -1.36
CA SER A 22 4.41 -8.50 -1.61
C SER A 22 5.86 -8.29 -1.21
N PHE A 23 6.44 -7.15 -1.55
CA PHE A 23 7.79 -6.75 -1.12
C PHE A 23 7.89 -6.71 0.41
N MET A 24 6.93 -6.09 1.09
CA MET A 24 6.86 -6.03 2.55
C MET A 24 6.79 -7.41 3.20
N SER A 25 6.14 -8.38 2.56
CA SER A 25 6.02 -9.74 3.10
C SER A 25 7.34 -10.51 3.17
N ILE A 26 8.32 -10.16 2.34
CA ILE A 26 9.63 -10.82 2.34
C ILE A 26 10.39 -10.52 3.64
N PHE A 27 10.18 -9.35 4.25
CA PHE A 27 10.80 -9.02 5.53
C PHE A 27 10.36 -9.95 6.65
N ALA A 28 9.15 -10.52 6.60
CA ALA A 28 8.69 -11.45 7.63
C ALA A 28 9.43 -12.81 7.62
N LEU A 29 10.26 -13.07 6.61
CA LEU A 29 11.05 -14.30 6.52
C LEU A 29 12.31 -14.26 7.39
N ASP A 30 12.69 -13.10 7.94
CA ASP A 30 13.84 -12.97 8.85
C ASP A 30 13.68 -13.81 10.13
N VAL A 31 12.44 -14.09 10.54
CA VAL A 31 12.10 -14.96 11.67
C VAL A 31 12.67 -16.38 11.57
N PHE A 32 12.94 -16.86 10.35
CA PHE A 32 13.52 -18.20 10.16
C PHE A 32 15.00 -18.27 10.54
N ASP A 33 15.68 -17.13 10.63
CA ASP A 33 17.10 -17.04 11.05
C ASP A 33 17.25 -16.77 12.57
N ALA A 34 16.14 -16.60 13.29
CA ALA A 34 16.14 -16.20 14.70
C ALA A 34 16.40 -17.34 15.71
N GLY A 35 16.53 -18.60 15.25
CA GLY A 35 16.82 -19.75 16.12
C GLY A 35 15.66 -20.19 17.03
N TYR A 36 14.42 -19.81 16.71
CA TYR A 36 13.22 -20.19 17.45
C TYR A 36 12.84 -21.67 17.28
N SER A 37 12.14 -22.22 18.26
CA SER A 37 11.45 -23.51 18.11
C SER A 37 10.27 -23.39 17.14
N PHE A 38 9.74 -24.52 16.66
CA PHE A 38 8.68 -24.53 15.64
C PHE A 38 7.48 -23.62 15.98
N TRP A 39 6.93 -23.71 17.19
CA TRP A 39 5.76 -22.92 17.58
C TRP A 39 6.08 -21.45 17.80
N GLU A 40 7.28 -21.15 18.30
CA GLU A 40 7.77 -19.78 18.43
C GLU A 40 7.95 -19.15 17.04
N THR A 41 8.50 -19.87 16.06
CA THR A 41 8.60 -19.40 14.67
C THR A 41 7.23 -19.13 14.07
N VAL A 42 6.24 -20.02 14.28
CA VAL A 42 4.87 -19.81 13.77
C VAL A 42 4.26 -18.53 14.36
N LEU A 43 4.36 -18.33 15.68
CA LEU A 43 3.83 -17.13 16.33
C LEU A 43 4.57 -15.87 15.89
N ALA A 44 5.89 -15.91 15.84
CA ALA A 44 6.71 -14.78 15.42
C ALA A 44 6.44 -14.42 13.95
N LEU A 45 6.26 -15.41 13.06
CA LEU A 45 5.87 -15.18 11.66
C LEU A 45 4.50 -14.48 11.56
N LEU A 46 3.51 -14.91 12.35
CA LEU A 46 2.19 -14.25 12.37
C LEU A 46 2.29 -12.80 12.84
N ILE A 47 3.13 -12.52 13.84
CA ILE A 47 3.40 -11.15 14.30
C ILE A 47 4.09 -10.33 13.19
N HIS A 48 5.12 -10.88 12.54
CA HIS A 48 5.86 -10.20 11.46
C HIS A 48 5.01 -9.98 10.20
N LEU A 49 3.98 -10.80 9.98
CA LEU A 49 3.01 -10.60 8.90
C LEU A 49 1.91 -9.59 9.26
N THR A 50 1.82 -9.11 10.49
CA THR A 50 0.81 -8.10 10.89
C THR A 50 0.86 -6.83 10.04
N PRO A 51 2.03 -6.21 9.79
CA PRO A 51 2.12 -5.04 8.91
C PRO A 51 1.64 -5.33 7.48
N VAL A 52 1.93 -6.53 6.97
CA VAL A 52 1.50 -7.00 5.64
C VAL A 52 -0.02 -7.13 5.59
N GLY A 53 -0.63 -7.72 6.63
CA GLY A 53 -2.08 -7.85 6.75
C GLY A 53 -2.79 -6.49 6.74
N VAL A 54 -2.25 -5.49 7.45
CA VAL A 54 -2.77 -4.12 7.44
C VAL A 54 -2.69 -3.50 6.05
N LEU A 55 -1.53 -3.59 5.38
CA LEU A 55 -1.35 -3.07 4.02
C LEU A 55 -2.24 -3.77 3.00
N LEU A 56 -2.41 -5.08 3.11
CA LEU A 56 -3.27 -5.87 2.24
C LEU A 56 -4.74 -5.50 2.43
N GLY A 57 -5.20 -5.35 3.68
CA GLY A 57 -6.55 -4.90 4.00
C GLY A 57 -6.84 -3.50 3.46
N GLY A 58 -5.92 -2.55 3.67
CA GLY A 58 -6.03 -1.19 3.11
C GLY A 58 -6.07 -1.19 1.58
N THR A 59 -5.20 -1.98 0.93
CA THR A 59 -5.17 -2.16 -0.52
C THR A 59 -6.48 -2.75 -1.06
N TRP A 60 -7.04 -3.73 -0.37
CA TRP A 60 -8.30 -4.36 -0.74
C TRP A 60 -9.48 -3.37 -0.70
N VAL A 61 -9.56 -2.53 0.33
CA VAL A 61 -10.59 -1.48 0.42
C VAL A 61 -10.36 -0.41 -0.67
N ALA A 62 -9.10 0.00 -0.89
CA ALA A 62 -8.69 0.96 -1.90
C ALA A 62 -9.07 0.55 -3.33
N TRP A 63 -9.11 -0.76 -3.61
CA TRP A 63 -9.55 -1.27 -4.91
C TRP A 63 -11.00 -0.95 -5.23
N ARG A 64 -11.89 -0.94 -4.22
CA ARG A 64 -13.31 -0.62 -4.37
C ARG A 64 -13.54 0.88 -4.53
N GLN A 65 -12.81 1.70 -3.79
CA GLN A 65 -12.95 3.16 -3.80
C GLN A 65 -11.59 3.85 -3.74
N ALA A 66 -11.15 4.46 -4.84
CA ALA A 66 -9.78 4.99 -4.96
C ALA A 66 -9.43 6.04 -3.90
N TRP A 67 -10.39 6.88 -3.47
CA TRP A 67 -10.15 7.87 -2.42
C TRP A 67 -9.77 7.24 -1.07
N THR A 68 -10.29 6.06 -0.74
CA THR A 68 -9.92 5.33 0.48
C THR A 68 -8.47 4.89 0.46
N GLY A 69 -7.92 4.56 -0.72
CA GLY A 69 -6.50 4.25 -0.89
C GLY A 69 -5.62 5.46 -0.63
N ALA A 70 -6.00 6.63 -1.15
CA ALA A 70 -5.29 7.87 -0.89
C ALA A 70 -5.21 8.18 0.61
N LEU A 71 -6.35 8.07 1.31
CA LEU A 71 -6.41 8.30 2.75
C LEU A 71 -5.62 7.27 3.54
N PHE A 72 -5.73 5.99 3.19
CA PHE A 72 -5.01 4.90 3.85
C PHE A 72 -3.50 5.08 3.74
N PHE A 73 -2.97 5.29 2.53
CA PHE A 73 -1.53 5.46 2.32
C PHE A 73 -1.01 6.78 2.91
N ALA A 74 -1.80 7.86 2.89
CA ALA A 74 -1.44 9.09 3.60
C ALA A 74 -1.34 8.86 5.12
N GLY A 75 -2.31 8.14 5.69
CA GLY A 75 -2.30 7.74 7.10
C GLY A 75 -1.10 6.86 7.46
N TRP A 76 -0.76 5.89 6.61
CA TRP A 76 0.42 5.03 6.76
C TRP A 76 1.71 5.86 6.82
N VAL A 77 1.88 6.79 5.88
CA VAL A 77 3.05 7.69 5.82
C VAL A 77 3.15 8.54 7.08
N ALA A 78 2.04 9.16 7.49
CA ALA A 78 2.02 9.99 8.69
C ALA A 78 2.36 9.17 9.95
N TRP A 79 1.74 8.00 10.12
CA TRP A 79 2.02 7.10 11.24
C TRP A 79 3.49 6.66 11.27
N TYR A 80 4.04 6.27 10.12
CA TYR A 80 5.43 5.81 10.02
C TYR A 80 6.42 6.92 10.38
N LEU A 81 6.24 8.12 9.80
CA LEU A 81 7.12 9.25 10.07
C LEU A 81 7.05 9.73 11.52
N VAL A 82 5.86 9.72 12.14
CA VAL A 82 5.70 10.12 13.55
C VAL A 82 6.33 9.08 14.49
N THR A 83 6.16 7.79 14.19
CA THR A 83 6.62 6.71 15.06
C THR A 83 8.13 6.51 14.99
N PHE A 84 8.70 6.61 13.79
CA PHE A 84 10.10 6.28 13.51
C PHE A 84 10.95 7.50 13.18
N TRP A 85 10.55 8.69 13.62
CA TRP A 85 11.27 9.94 13.34
C TRP A 85 12.74 9.86 13.79
N GLU A 86 13.66 10.21 12.89
CA GLU A 86 15.12 10.20 13.10
C GLU A 86 15.76 8.86 13.53
N MET A 87 15.02 7.74 13.51
CA MET A 87 15.54 6.42 13.89
C MET A 87 16.38 5.73 12.79
N PHE A 88 16.17 6.07 11.51
CA PHE A 88 16.74 5.33 10.38
C PHE A 88 17.44 6.23 9.36
N PRO A 89 18.31 5.70 8.48
CA PRO A 89 18.86 6.48 7.38
C PRO A 89 17.79 6.82 6.33
N LEU A 90 18.02 7.86 5.52
CA LEU A 90 17.10 8.36 4.49
C LEU A 90 16.58 7.25 3.55
N SER A 91 17.42 6.28 3.18
CA SER A 91 17.04 5.17 2.31
C SER A 91 15.85 4.37 2.84
N VAL A 92 15.76 4.18 4.15
CA VAL A 92 14.66 3.47 4.80
C VAL A 92 13.38 4.30 4.69
N TYR A 93 13.43 5.61 4.97
CA TYR A 93 12.26 6.48 4.79
C TYR A 93 11.77 6.51 3.34
N LEU A 94 12.68 6.52 2.36
CA LEU A 94 12.30 6.50 0.95
C LEU A 94 11.51 5.23 0.57
N ILE A 95 11.85 4.09 1.17
CA ILE A 95 11.16 2.82 0.92
C ILE A 95 9.84 2.75 1.69
N PHE A 96 9.87 2.96 3.01
CA PHE A 96 8.71 2.70 3.88
C PHE A 96 7.72 3.86 3.99
N ALA A 97 8.11 5.08 3.61
CA ALA A 97 7.22 6.24 3.51
C ALA A 97 7.14 6.78 2.08
N GLY A 98 8.25 6.85 1.34
CA GLY A 98 8.28 7.39 -0.01
C GLY A 98 7.44 6.59 -1.01
N VAL A 99 7.58 5.26 -1.04
CA VAL A 99 6.76 4.40 -1.92
C VAL A 99 5.27 4.47 -1.55
N PRO A 100 4.85 4.32 -0.28
CA PRO A 100 3.47 4.57 0.14
C PRO A 100 2.95 5.97 -0.22
N ALA A 101 3.76 7.02 -0.06
CA ALA A 101 3.35 8.38 -0.44
C ALA A 101 3.06 8.48 -1.94
N ALA A 102 3.92 7.91 -2.78
CA ALA A 102 3.70 7.85 -4.22
C ALA A 102 2.42 7.07 -4.57
N LEU A 103 2.16 5.93 -3.91
CA LEU A 103 0.92 5.17 -4.07
C LEU A 103 -0.30 5.98 -3.66
N GLY A 104 -0.24 6.70 -2.52
CA GLY A 104 -1.31 7.58 -2.06
C GLY A 104 -1.65 8.67 -3.07
N VAL A 105 -0.63 9.33 -3.63
CA VAL A 105 -0.81 10.32 -4.71
C VAL A 105 -1.42 9.67 -5.96
N LEU A 106 -0.97 8.49 -6.37
CA LEU A 106 -1.54 7.80 -7.54
C LEU A 106 -3.00 7.39 -7.32
N PHE A 107 -3.37 6.91 -6.13
CA PHE A 107 -4.76 6.63 -5.78
C PHE A 107 -5.63 7.88 -5.81
N LEU A 108 -5.09 9.00 -5.32
CA LEU A 108 -5.77 10.28 -5.32
C LEU A 108 -5.97 10.82 -6.75
N LEU A 109 -4.95 10.72 -7.61
CA LEU A 109 -5.06 11.07 -9.03
C LEU A 109 -6.02 10.14 -9.79
N SER A 110 -6.01 8.85 -9.47
CA SER A 110 -6.97 7.88 -10.02
C SER A 110 -8.41 8.22 -9.63
N TRP A 111 -8.63 8.83 -8.47
CA TRP A 111 -9.94 9.28 -8.04
C TRP A 111 -10.39 10.54 -8.78
N TRP A 112 -9.51 11.53 -8.96
CA TRP A 112 -9.83 12.75 -9.69
C TRP A 112 -10.05 12.54 -11.20
N TRP A 113 -9.36 11.56 -11.80
CA TRP A 113 -9.54 11.19 -13.21
C TRP A 113 -9.96 9.72 -13.36
N PRO A 114 -11.21 9.38 -13.00
CA PRO A 114 -11.70 8.01 -13.09
C PRO A 114 -11.71 7.53 -14.55
N PRO A 115 -11.57 6.22 -14.82
CA PRO A 115 -11.67 5.71 -16.18
C PRO A 115 -13.09 5.87 -16.75
N GLU A 116 -13.19 5.91 -18.08
CA GLU A 116 -14.44 6.20 -18.81
C GLU A 116 -15.59 5.25 -18.46
N SER A 117 -15.27 3.99 -18.14
CA SER A 117 -16.25 3.00 -17.70
C SER A 117 -17.01 3.37 -16.43
N TRP A 118 -16.43 4.21 -15.56
CA TRP A 118 -17.08 4.67 -14.33
C TRP A 118 -17.92 5.94 -14.56
N GLN A 119 -17.73 6.64 -15.67
CA GLN A 119 -18.53 7.83 -16.01
C GLN A 119 -19.92 7.45 -16.52
N GLN A 120 -20.05 6.33 -17.23
CA GLN A 120 -21.33 5.87 -17.77
C GLN A 120 -22.33 5.42 -16.69
N VAL A 121 -21.84 5.03 -15.52
CA VAL A 121 -22.69 4.62 -14.38
C VAL A 121 -23.27 5.83 -13.63
N GLY A 122 -22.62 7.00 -13.71
CA GLY A 122 -23.06 8.23 -13.04
C GLY A 122 -23.98 9.14 -13.87
N SER A 123 -24.13 8.91 -15.17
CA SER A 123 -24.92 9.75 -16.08
C SER A 123 -26.39 9.34 -16.23
N HIS A 124 -26.86 8.35 -15.46
CA HIS A 124 -28.25 7.87 -15.46
C HIS A 124 -28.97 8.10 -14.12
N GLY A 125 -28.42 8.95 -13.24
CA GLY A 125 -29.03 9.36 -11.97
C GLY A 125 -29.55 10.78 -12.02
#